data_AF-A0A2V2C4V6-F1
#
_entry.id   AF-A0A2V2C4V6-F1
#
_cell.length_a   1.000
_cell.length_b   1.000
_cell.length_c   1.000
_cell.angle_alpha   90.00
_cell.angle_beta   90.00
_cell.angle_gamma   90.00
#
_symmetry.space_group_name_H-M   'P 1'
#
loop_
_entity.id
_entity.type
_entity.pdbx_description
1 polymer ?
#
loop_
_entity_poly.entity_id
_entity_poly.type
_entity_poly.pdbx_seq_one_letter_code
_entity_poly.pdbx_strand_id
1 'polypeptide(L)'
;MYHAILQLRDLNECYDFFTDLCTAGELKAMEQRFEVAKLLNEGLIYNDILEKTGASSATISRVNRSLNYGTDAYRTIFARLAEEEK
;
A
#
# COMPACT_ATOMS: atom_id res chain seq x y z
N MET A 1 -13.66 13.01 -5.32
CA MET A 1 -12.54 12.43 -4.53
C MET A 1 -11.27 12.28 -5.37
N TYR A 2 -11.19 11.41 -6.37
CA TYR A 2 -9.94 11.19 -7.13
C TYR A 2 -9.36 12.43 -7.80
N HIS A 3 -10.20 13.31 -8.33
CA HIS A 3 -9.74 14.62 -8.84
C HIS A 3 -9.05 15.47 -7.77
N ALA A 4 -9.47 15.39 -6.49
CA ALA A 4 -8.82 16.10 -5.38
C ALA A 4 -7.46 15.49 -5.03
N ILE A 5 -7.35 14.15 -5.01
CA ILE A 5 -6.07 13.45 -4.80
C ILE A 5 -5.05 13.85 -5.88
N LEU A 6 -5.48 14.05 -7.12
CA LEU A 6 -4.62 14.52 -8.21
C LEU A 6 -4.15 15.98 -8.06
N GLN A 7 -4.68 16.76 -7.12
CA GLN A 7 -4.25 18.14 -6.87
C GLN A 7 -3.16 18.26 -5.80
N LEU A 8 -2.87 17.18 -5.05
CA LEU A 8 -1.84 17.17 -4.01
C LEU A 8 -0.45 17.34 -4.61
N ARG A 9 0.35 18.25 -4.04
CA ARG A 9 1.62 18.68 -4.64
C ARG A 9 2.86 18.16 -3.93
N ASP A 10 2.74 17.86 -2.65
CA ASP A 10 3.84 17.36 -1.83
C ASP A 10 3.37 16.40 -0.73
N LEU A 11 4.34 15.87 0.03
CA LEU A 11 4.08 14.90 1.09
C LEU A 11 3.33 15.49 2.28
N ASN A 12 3.50 16.78 2.59
CA ASN A 12 2.79 17.42 3.69
C ASN A 12 1.31 17.56 3.34
N GLU A 13 1.00 18.03 2.12
CA GLU A 13 -0.39 18.09 1.63
C GLU A 13 -1.04 16.70 1.62
N CYS A 14 -0.30 15.66 1.22
CA CYS A 14 -0.79 14.28 1.30
C CYS A 14 -1.11 13.86 2.74
N TYR A 15 -0.18 14.08 3.67
CA TYR A 15 -0.36 13.69 5.07
C TYR A 15 -1.55 14.40 5.71
N ASP A 16 -1.67 15.72 5.52
CA ASP A 16 -2.75 16.53 6.08
C ASP A 16 -4.11 16.09 5.49
N PHE A 17 -4.20 15.94 4.17
CA PHE A 17 -5.43 15.53 3.51
C PHE A 17 -5.91 14.15 3.98
N PHE A 18 -5.02 13.17 4.07
CA PHE A 18 -5.39 11.82 4.49
C PHE A 18 -5.65 11.72 6.01
N THR A 19 -5.02 12.56 6.83
CA THR A 19 -5.30 12.68 8.27
C THR A 19 -6.69 13.26 8.54
N ASP A 20 -7.12 14.24 7.75
CA ASP A 20 -8.47 14.80 7.86
C ASP A 20 -9.54 13.84 7.30
N LEU A 21 -9.23 13.12 6.22
CA LEU A 21 -10.19 12.25 5.53
C LEU A 21 -10.43 10.92 6.27
N CYS A 22 -9.40 10.38 6.92
CA CYS A 22 -9.41 9.03 7.47
C CYS A 22 -9.10 9.02 8.97
N THR A 23 -9.67 8.06 9.67
CA THR A 23 -9.24 7.75 11.03
C THR A 23 -7.83 7.14 11.04
N ALA A 24 -7.13 7.25 12.17
CA ALA A 24 -5.81 6.63 12.35
C ALA A 24 -5.83 5.11 12.06
N GLY A 25 -6.93 4.42 12.39
CA GLY A 25 -7.07 2.98 12.12
C GLY A 25 -7.21 2.66 10.64
N GLU A 26 -7.89 3.52 9.87
CA GLU A 26 -8.04 3.35 8.41
C GLU A 26 -6.73 3.60 7.69
N LEU A 27 -6.00 4.66 8.05
CA LEU A 27 -4.66 4.92 7.53
C LEU A 27 -3.71 3.76 7.82
N LYS A 28 -3.72 3.27 9.07
CA LYS A 28 -2.89 2.13 9.44
C LYS A 28 -3.23 0.86 8.65
N ALA A 29 -4.51 0.63 8.39
CA ALA A 29 -4.95 -0.49 7.57
C ALA A 29 -4.55 -0.34 6.09
N MET A 30 -4.55 0.89 5.55
CA MET A 30 -4.06 1.18 4.20
C MET A 30 -2.56 0.94 4.09
N GLU A 31 -1.76 1.48 5.01
CA GLU A 31 -0.31 1.26 5.10
C GLU A 31 0.03 -0.23 5.21
N GLN A 32 -0.64 -0.96 6.10
CA GLN A 32 -0.38 -2.39 6.27
C GLN A 32 -0.65 -3.18 4.98
N ARG A 33 -1.70 -2.83 4.23
CA ARG A 33 -1.99 -3.47 2.93
C ARG A 33 -0.93 -3.15 1.88
N PHE A 34 -0.46 -1.91 1.84
CA PHE A 34 0.60 -1.48 0.93
C PHE A 34 1.91 -2.23 1.23
N GLU A 35 2.29 -2.31 2.51
CA GLU A 35 3.49 -3.03 2.95
C GLU A 35 3.40 -4.53 2.64
N VAL A 36 2.26 -5.16 2.90
CA VAL A 36 2.02 -6.56 2.51
C VAL A 36 2.18 -6.75 1.00
N ALA A 37 1.63 -5.83 0.18
CA ALA A 37 1.76 -5.92 -1.27
C ALA A 37 3.22 -5.79 -1.73
N LYS A 38 4.00 -4.90 -1.10
CA LYS A 38 5.42 -4.71 -1.36
C LYS A 38 6.21 -5.99 -1.05
N LEU A 39 6.05 -6.55 0.14
CA LEU A 39 6.76 -7.77 0.55
C LEU A 39 6.38 -8.99 -0.29
N LEU A 40 5.10 -9.13 -0.68
CA LEU A 40 4.67 -10.17 -1.62
C LEU A 40 5.34 -9.98 -3.00
N ASN A 41 5.45 -8.75 -3.48
CA ASN A 41 6.11 -8.43 -4.75
C ASN A 41 7.62 -8.71 -4.71
N GLU A 42 8.25 -8.58 -3.54
CA GLU A 42 9.64 -8.95 -3.27
C GLU A 42 9.84 -10.47 -3.10
N GLY A 43 8.76 -11.27 -3.13
CA GLY A 43 8.83 -12.73 -3.08
C GLY A 43 8.86 -13.33 -1.66
N LEU A 44 8.55 -12.55 -0.62
CA LEU A 44 8.49 -13.07 0.74
C LEU A 44 7.33 -14.06 0.92
N ILE A 45 7.55 -15.03 1.81
CA ILE A 45 6.54 -16.02 2.17
C ILE A 45 5.59 -15.50 3.25
N TYR A 46 4.41 -16.11 3.33
CA TYR A 46 3.30 -15.64 4.18
C TYR A 46 3.64 -15.48 5.66
N ASN A 47 4.45 -16.39 6.23
CA ASN A 47 4.80 -16.35 7.65
C ASN A 47 5.67 -15.11 7.95
N ASP A 48 6.68 -14.84 7.12
CA ASP A 48 7.55 -13.67 7.30
C ASP A 48 6.75 -12.36 7.18
N ILE A 49 5.79 -12.32 6.26
CA ILE A 49 4.92 -11.15 6.08
C ILE A 49 4.02 -10.95 7.29
N LEU A 50 3.45 -12.03 7.84
CA LEU A 50 2.64 -11.97 9.06
C LEU A 50 3.46 -11.41 10.22
N GLU A 51 4.68 -11.90 10.42
CA GLU A 51 5.57 -11.43 11.49
C GLU A 51 6.00 -9.97 11.31
N LYS A 52 6.34 -9.55 10.08
CA LYS A 52 6.80 -8.18 9.78
C LYS A 52 5.68 -7.15 9.86
N THR A 53 4.49 -7.49 9.38
CA THR A 53 3.41 -6.51 9.18
C THR A 53 2.33 -6.57 10.25
N GLY A 54 2.23 -7.67 11.01
CA GLY A 54 1.11 -7.95 11.89
C GLY A 54 -0.21 -8.18 11.16
N ALA A 55 -0.20 -8.36 9.84
CA ALA A 55 -1.40 -8.59 9.06
C ALA A 55 -1.92 -10.01 9.28
N SER A 56 -3.26 -10.16 9.36
CA SER A 56 -3.86 -11.49 9.40
C SER A 56 -3.67 -12.23 8.08
N SER A 57 -3.68 -13.57 8.14
CA SER A 57 -3.65 -14.44 6.94
C SER A 57 -4.75 -14.09 5.93
N ALA A 58 -5.94 -13.71 6.42
CA ALA A 58 -7.04 -13.25 5.58
C ALA A 58 -6.73 -11.93 4.86
N THR A 59 -6.04 -10.99 5.51
CA THR A 59 -5.58 -9.75 4.87
C THR A 59 -4.52 -10.02 3.82
N ILE A 60 -3.51 -10.83 4.14
CA ILE A 60 -2.45 -11.20 3.19
C ILE A 60 -3.06 -11.88 1.96
N SER A 61 -4.00 -12.80 2.16
CA SER A 61 -4.72 -13.47 1.06
C SER A 61 -5.47 -12.51 0.14
N ARG A 62 -6.18 -11.51 0.70
CA ARG A 62 -6.86 -10.49 -0.10
C ARG A 62 -5.88 -9.62 -0.89
N VAL A 63 -4.78 -9.19 -0.27
CA VAL A 63 -3.76 -8.37 -0.95
C VAL A 63 -3.08 -9.17 -2.05
N ASN A 64 -2.70 -10.42 -1.78
CA ASN A 64 -2.10 -11.31 -2.78
C ASN A 64 -3.01 -11.53 -3.99
N ARG A 65 -4.33 -11.65 -3.77
CA ARG A 65 -5.30 -11.71 -4.86
C ARG A 65 -5.29 -10.43 -5.70
N SER A 66 -5.30 -9.26 -5.07
CA SER A 66 -5.25 -7.98 -5.79
C SER A 66 -3.92 -7.77 -6.51
N LEU A 67 -2.81 -8.25 -5.97
CA LEU A 67 -1.49 -8.15 -6.59
C LEU A 67 -1.37 -9.00 -7.85
N ASN A 68 -1.95 -10.21 -7.85
CA ASN A 68 -1.82 -11.16 -8.97
C ASN A 68 -2.97 -11.08 -9.99
N TYR A 69 -4.16 -10.66 -9.57
CA TYR A 69 -5.37 -10.69 -10.40
C TYR A 69 -6.13 -9.35 -10.40
N GLY A 70 -5.51 -8.29 -9.90
CA GLY A 70 -6.08 -6.94 -9.90
C GLY A 70 -5.78 -6.17 -11.18
N THR A 71 -5.58 -4.87 -11.04
CA THR A 71 -5.38 -3.92 -12.16
C THR A 71 -3.90 -3.63 -12.45
N ASP A 72 -2.98 -4.43 -11.90
CA ASP A 72 -1.52 -4.18 -11.92
C ASP A 72 -1.06 -2.83 -11.32
N ALA A 73 -1.95 -2.12 -10.60
CA ALA A 73 -1.63 -0.82 -10.01
C ALA A 73 -0.46 -0.88 -9.01
N TYR A 74 -0.41 -1.92 -8.16
CA TYR A 74 0.72 -2.10 -7.23
C TYR A 74 2.06 -2.20 -7.97
N ARG A 75 2.13 -3.05 -8.99
CA ARG A 75 3.35 -3.24 -9.79
C ARG A 75 3.78 -1.95 -10.47
N THR A 76 2.81 -1.21 -11.02
CA THR A 76 3.06 0.09 -11.67
C THR A 76 3.66 1.10 -10.69
N ILE A 77 3.10 1.20 -9.48
CA ILE A 77 3.60 2.13 -8.46
C ILE A 77 4.97 1.69 -7.93
N PHE A 78 5.18 0.41 -7.66
CA PHE A 78 6.48 -0.10 -7.21
C PHE A 78 7.58 0.14 -8.26
N ALA A 79 7.28 -0.01 -9.55
CA ALA A 79 8.23 0.30 -10.62
C ALA A 79 8.63 1.79 -10.61
N ARG A 80 7.67 2.70 -10.46
CA ARG A 80 7.94 4.16 -10.39
C ARG A 80 8.78 4.52 -9.17
N LEU A 81 8.46 3.97 -8.00
CA LEU A 81 9.23 4.20 -6.78
C LEU A 81 10.68 3.72 -6.93
N ALA A 82 10.90 2.55 -7.56
CA ALA A 82 12.23 2.03 -7.84
C ALA A 82 13.02 2.85 -8.89
N GLU A 83 12.35 3.64 -9.73
CA GLU A 83 12.99 4.59 -10.66
C GLU A 83 13.39 5.89 -9.96
N GLU A 84 12.60 6.38 -9.01
CA GLU A 84 12.90 7.58 -8.21
C GLU A 84 14.06 7.38 -7.24
N GLU A 85 14.30 6.14 -6.78
CA GLU A 85 15.42 5.80 -5.88
C GLU A 85 16.77 5.63 -6.60
N LYS A 86 16.83 5.74 -7.94
CA LYS A 86 18.06 5.66 -8.75
C LYS A 86 18.67 7.02 -9.05
#